data_AF-A0A8R7P9F3-F1
#
_entry.id   AF-A0A8R7P9F3-F1
#
_cell.length_a   1.000
_cell.length_b   1.000
_cell.length_c   1.000
_cell.angle_alpha   90.00
_cell.angle_beta   90.00
_cell.angle_gamma   90.00
#
_symmetry.space_group_name_H-M   'P 1'
#
loop_
_entity.id
_entity.type
_entity.pdbx_description
1 polymer ?
#
loop_
_entity_poly.entity_id
_entity_poly.type
_entity_poly.pdbx_seq_one_letter_code
_entity_poly.pdbx_strand_id
1 'polypeptide(L)'
;MSYPDYTETESGLQYKDLRVGEGPSPKKGETVVIDWDGYTIGYYGRIFEARNKTKGGSFEGGDKEFFKFKVGSGQVIPAFEEAMTGMRPGGVRRIIVPPDIGYPDNDLNKLGPKPTTFSGQRALDFVLRNQGLIDKTLLFDIELIRIIPSQ
;
A
#
# COMPACT_ATOMS: atom_id res chain seq x y z
N MET A 1 -11.96 -7.60 -10.04
CA MET A 1 -11.31 -7.38 -11.36
C MET A 1 -10.00 -8.13 -11.33
N SER A 2 -9.67 -8.93 -12.35
CA SER A 2 -8.38 -9.63 -12.43
C SER A 2 -7.54 -9.01 -13.54
N TYR A 3 -6.26 -8.83 -13.29
CA TYR A 3 -5.30 -8.19 -14.20
C TYR A 3 -4.33 -9.25 -14.71
N PRO A 4 -4.34 -9.57 -16.01
CA PRO A 4 -3.65 -10.76 -16.53
C PRO A 4 -2.13 -10.74 -16.35
N ASP A 5 -1.52 -9.56 -16.21
CA ASP A 5 -0.08 -9.40 -15.98
C ASP A 5 0.32 -9.43 -14.49
N TYR A 6 -0.63 -9.72 -13.59
CA TYR A 6 -0.43 -9.74 -12.15
C TYR A 6 -0.48 -11.17 -11.63
N THR A 7 0.32 -11.44 -10.61
CA THR A 7 0.19 -12.66 -9.81
C THR A 7 -0.94 -12.45 -8.81
N GLU A 8 -1.94 -13.33 -8.83
CA GLU A 8 -3.05 -13.36 -7.87
C GLU A 8 -2.78 -14.39 -6.79
N THR A 9 -2.99 -14.02 -5.53
CA THR A 9 -2.83 -14.90 -4.37
C THR A 9 -4.19 -15.44 -3.91
N GLU A 10 -4.17 -16.39 -2.96
CA GLU A 10 -5.40 -16.97 -2.41
C GLU A 10 -6.29 -15.94 -1.69
N SER A 11 -5.71 -14.85 -1.18
CA SER A 11 -6.45 -13.77 -0.51
C SER A 11 -7.10 -12.79 -1.51
N GLY A 12 -6.88 -12.98 -2.81
CA GLY A 12 -7.30 -12.07 -3.88
C GLY A 12 -6.37 -10.88 -4.06
N LEU A 13 -5.27 -10.78 -3.29
CA LEU A 13 -4.22 -9.80 -3.56
C LEU A 13 -3.66 -10.06 -4.96
N GLN A 14 -3.56 -9.01 -5.76
CA GLN A 14 -2.87 -9.07 -7.03
C GLN A 14 -1.63 -8.20 -6.98
N TYR A 15 -0.48 -8.72 -7.41
CA TYR A 15 0.76 -7.94 -7.43
C TYR A 15 1.58 -8.13 -8.70
N LYS A 16 2.42 -7.13 -8.98
CA LYS A 16 3.43 -7.14 -10.04
C LYS A 16 4.70 -6.46 -9.55
N ASP A 17 5.83 -7.14 -9.68
CA ASP A 17 7.13 -6.53 -9.43
C ASP A 17 7.51 -5.64 -10.61
N LEU A 18 7.47 -4.33 -10.40
CA LEU A 18 7.89 -3.33 -11.39
C LEU A 18 9.42 -3.24 -11.46
N ARG A 19 10.08 -3.48 -10.32
CA ARG A 19 11.52 -3.62 -10.20
C ARG A 19 11.81 -4.66 -9.14
N VAL A 20 12.60 -5.68 -9.47
CA VAL A 20 13.06 -6.67 -8.49
C VAL A 20 14.27 -6.10 -7.77
N GLY A 21 14.26 -6.13 -6.43
CA GLY A 21 15.38 -5.69 -5.60
C GLY A 21 16.42 -6.78 -5.39
N GLU A 22 17.41 -6.49 -4.55
CA GLU A 22 18.51 -7.39 -4.23
C GLU A 22 18.61 -7.69 -2.73
N GLY A 23 19.28 -8.79 -2.37
CA GLY A 23 19.45 -9.20 -0.98
C GLY A 23 18.29 -10.07 -0.45
N PRO A 24 18.22 -10.27 0.89
CA PRO A 24 17.24 -11.15 1.50
C PRO A 24 15.83 -10.55 1.50
N SER A 25 14.83 -11.42 1.56
CA SER A 25 13.44 -11.02 1.76
C SER A 25 13.15 -10.82 3.26
N PRO A 26 12.27 -9.87 3.64
CA PRO A 26 11.90 -9.66 5.03
C PRO A 26 11.30 -10.91 5.68
N LYS A 27 11.64 -11.15 6.93
CA LYS A 27 11.08 -12.23 7.76
C LYS A 27 10.16 -11.65 8.84
N LYS A 28 9.23 -12.49 9.31
CA LYS A 28 8.38 -12.16 10.46
C LYS A 28 9.25 -11.73 11.65
N GLY A 29 8.93 -10.59 12.23
CA GLY A 29 9.66 -10.00 13.34
C GLY A 29 10.70 -8.95 12.95
N GLU A 30 11.12 -8.90 11.68
CA GLU A 30 11.99 -7.82 11.18
C GLU A 30 11.18 -6.55 10.93
N THR A 31 11.85 -5.40 10.99
CA THR A 31 11.22 -4.12 10.65
C THR A 31 11.58 -3.75 9.22
N VAL A 32 10.58 -3.48 8.39
CA VAL A 32 10.78 -2.96 7.03
C VAL A 32 10.64 -1.45 7.04
N VAL A 33 11.40 -0.80 6.16
CA VAL A 33 11.28 0.61 5.85
C VAL A 33 10.88 0.70 4.39
N ILE A 34 9.75 1.33 4.12
CA ILE A 34 9.17 1.41 2.78
C ILE A 34 8.86 2.85 2.39
N ASP A 35 8.94 3.13 1.10
CA ASP A 35 8.15 4.20 0.49
C ASP A 35 6.89 3.61 -0.14
N TRP A 36 5.84 4.42 -0.22
CA TRP A 36 4.60 3.95 -0.82
C TRP A 36 3.76 5.07 -1.40
N ASP A 37 3.08 4.78 -2.50
CA ASP A 37 2.08 5.65 -3.10
C ASP A 37 0.73 4.91 -3.10
N GLY A 38 -0.38 5.65 -3.01
CA GLY A 38 -1.72 5.07 -2.88
C GLY A 38 -2.74 5.70 -3.82
N TYR A 39 -3.58 4.85 -4.42
CA TYR A 39 -4.56 5.23 -5.44
C TYR A 39 -5.91 4.55 -5.22
N THR A 40 -7.00 5.29 -5.42
CA THR A 40 -8.38 4.78 -5.37
C THR A 40 -8.82 4.28 -6.75
N ILE A 41 -8.26 3.16 -7.22
CA ILE A 41 -8.49 2.69 -8.60
C ILE A 41 -9.95 2.27 -8.88
N GLY A 42 -10.66 1.76 -7.88
CA GLY A 42 -12.10 1.51 -8.00
C GLY A 42 -12.95 2.79 -8.06
N TYR A 43 -12.33 3.96 -7.81
CA TYR A 43 -13.00 5.25 -7.79
C TYR A 43 -12.15 6.34 -8.48
N TYR A 44 -12.17 6.35 -9.82
CA TYR A 44 -11.50 7.33 -10.68
C TYR A 44 -9.98 7.41 -10.56
N GLY A 45 -9.32 6.45 -9.90
CA GLY A 45 -7.85 6.40 -9.82
C GLY A 45 -7.23 7.58 -9.09
N ARG A 46 -7.93 8.20 -8.14
CA ARG A 46 -7.40 9.39 -7.43
C ARG A 46 -6.27 9.00 -6.50
N ILE A 47 -5.19 9.75 -6.55
CA ILE A 47 -4.05 9.64 -5.63
C ILE A 47 -4.48 10.12 -4.25
N PHE A 48 -4.10 9.37 -3.23
CA PHE A 48 -4.28 9.76 -1.83
C PHE A 48 -2.97 9.82 -1.05
N GLU A 49 -1.86 9.29 -1.56
CA GLU A 49 -0.52 9.47 -1.01
C GLU A 49 0.51 9.38 -2.14
N ALA A 50 1.49 10.28 -2.14
CA ALA A 50 2.69 10.14 -2.96
C ALA A 50 3.83 11.06 -2.49
N ARG A 51 5.08 10.58 -2.59
CA ARG A 51 6.28 11.39 -2.29
C ARG A 51 6.53 12.50 -3.32
N ASN A 52 6.12 12.32 -4.58
CA ASN A 52 6.38 13.30 -5.64
C ASN A 52 5.28 14.36 -5.76
N LYS A 53 5.70 15.64 -5.85
CA LYS A 53 4.81 16.82 -5.85
C LYS A 53 3.85 16.91 -7.04
N THR A 54 4.12 16.21 -8.14
CA THR A 54 3.30 16.23 -9.36
C THR A 54 3.00 14.82 -9.85
N LYS A 55 1.87 14.26 -9.44
CA LYS A 55 1.32 13.03 -10.01
C LYS A 55 -0.06 13.19 -10.69
N GLY A 56 -0.49 14.43 -10.92
CA GLY A 56 -1.75 14.77 -11.60
C GLY A 56 -2.89 15.11 -10.62
N GLY A 57 -3.87 15.90 -11.09
CA GLY A 57 -4.95 16.43 -10.26
C GLY A 57 -4.50 17.51 -9.26
N SER A 58 -5.34 17.82 -8.28
CA SER A 58 -5.04 18.78 -7.19
C SER A 58 -4.21 18.18 -6.04
N PHE A 59 -3.55 17.04 -6.26
CA PHE A 59 -2.74 16.40 -5.23
C PHE A 59 -1.37 17.06 -5.16
N GLU A 60 -1.07 17.69 -4.01
CA GLU A 60 0.27 18.16 -3.68
C GLU A 60 0.96 17.07 -2.84
N GLY A 61 1.97 16.42 -3.43
CA GLY A 61 2.87 15.53 -2.68
C GLY A 61 3.79 16.31 -1.74
N GLY A 62 4.58 15.60 -0.94
CA GLY A 62 5.50 16.23 0.01
C GLY A 62 6.70 15.35 0.38
N ASP A 63 7.70 15.98 1.00
CA ASP A 63 8.80 15.26 1.63
C ASP A 63 8.24 14.53 2.86
N LYS A 64 7.87 13.26 2.68
CA LYS A 64 7.36 12.41 3.76
C LYS A 64 8.45 11.49 4.30
N GLU A 65 8.37 11.20 5.59
CA GLU A 65 9.17 10.14 6.17
C GLU A 65 8.82 8.78 5.54
N PHE A 66 9.81 7.89 5.43
CA PHE A 66 9.53 6.51 5.04
C PHE A 66 8.67 5.83 6.11
N PHE A 67 7.71 5.05 5.65
CA PHE A 67 6.85 4.30 6.55
C PHE A 67 7.57 3.06 7.04
N LYS A 68 7.46 2.76 8.33
CA LYS A 68 8.12 1.63 8.97
C LYS A 68 7.11 0.81 9.75
N PHE A 69 7.23 -0.51 9.65
CA PHE A 69 6.43 -1.43 10.44
C PHE A 69 7.16 -2.75 10.62
N LYS A 70 6.77 -3.51 11.64
CA LYS A 70 7.30 -4.84 11.92
C LYS A 70 6.46 -5.89 11.20
N VAL A 71 7.10 -6.76 10.42
CA VAL A 71 6.40 -7.81 9.66
C VAL A 71 5.75 -8.80 10.62
N GLY A 72 4.47 -9.07 10.40
CA GLY A 72 3.61 -9.93 11.21
C GLY A 72 3.21 -9.31 12.55
N SER A 73 3.24 -7.98 12.66
CA SER A 73 2.77 -7.26 13.86
C SER A 73 1.28 -6.97 13.83
N GLY A 74 0.64 -7.01 12.66
CA GLY A 74 -0.75 -6.62 12.50
C GLY A 74 -0.97 -5.11 12.64
N GLN A 75 0.06 -4.30 12.41
CA GLN A 75 -0.02 -2.83 12.43
C GLN A 75 -0.49 -2.23 11.10
N VAL A 76 -0.43 -3.03 10.02
CA VAL A 76 -0.79 -2.63 8.66
C VAL A 76 -1.89 -3.53 8.11
N ILE A 77 -2.56 -3.07 7.06
CA ILE A 77 -3.59 -3.86 6.36
C ILE A 77 -3.01 -5.21 5.91
N PRO A 78 -3.82 -6.29 5.89
CA PRO A 78 -3.34 -7.63 5.54
C PRO A 78 -2.60 -7.68 4.20
N ALA A 79 -3.05 -6.91 3.21
CA ALA A 79 -2.38 -6.80 1.92
C ALA A 79 -0.92 -6.32 2.00
N PHE A 80 -0.59 -5.41 2.93
CA PHE A 80 0.79 -4.93 3.12
C PHE A 80 1.67 -5.97 3.81
N GLU A 81 1.14 -6.71 4.79
CA GLU A 81 1.87 -7.83 5.41
C GLU A 81 2.21 -8.88 4.36
N GLU A 82 1.23 -9.24 3.52
CA GLU A 82 1.39 -10.22 2.46
C GLU A 82 2.37 -9.73 1.37
N ALA A 83 2.23 -8.47 0.93
CA ALA A 83 3.04 -7.88 -0.12
C ALA A 83 4.54 -7.89 0.17
N MET A 84 4.96 -7.91 1.45
CA MET A 84 6.38 -7.98 1.82
C MET A 84 7.02 -9.33 1.48
N THR A 85 6.22 -10.38 1.38
CA THR A 85 6.71 -11.73 1.08
C THR A 85 7.36 -11.76 -0.30
N GLY A 86 8.63 -12.15 -0.35
CA GLY A 86 9.40 -12.22 -1.59
C GLY A 86 9.94 -10.89 -2.10
N MET A 87 9.51 -9.74 -1.55
CA MET A 87 10.15 -8.46 -1.85
C MET A 87 11.58 -8.43 -1.31
N ARG A 88 12.42 -7.59 -1.93
CA ARG A 88 13.83 -7.40 -1.58
C ARG A 88 14.17 -5.90 -1.56
N PRO A 89 15.14 -5.45 -0.74
CA PRO A 89 15.61 -4.07 -0.76
C PRO A 89 15.89 -3.53 -2.16
N GLY A 90 15.44 -2.30 -2.44
CA GLY A 90 15.45 -1.67 -3.76
C GLY A 90 14.32 -2.14 -4.69
N GLY A 91 13.53 -3.14 -4.32
CA GLY A 91 12.41 -3.62 -5.13
C GLY A 91 11.22 -2.66 -5.09
N VAL A 92 10.52 -2.55 -6.22
CA VAL A 92 9.25 -1.81 -6.37
C VAL A 92 8.17 -2.80 -6.77
N ARG A 93 7.14 -2.92 -5.94
CA ARG A 93 5.99 -3.79 -6.16
C ARG A 93 4.72 -2.97 -6.24
N ARG A 94 3.94 -3.20 -7.29
CA ARG A 94 2.57 -2.71 -7.39
C ARG A 94 1.63 -3.76 -6.86
N ILE A 95 0.70 -3.37 -5.99
CA ILE A 95 -0.36 -4.23 -5.47
C ILE A 95 -1.74 -3.65 -5.75
N ILE A 96 -2.70 -4.53 -5.99
CA ILE A 96 -4.12 -4.25 -6.16
C ILE A 96 -4.83 -4.97 -5.02
N VAL A 97 -5.45 -4.17 -4.18
CA VAL A 97 -5.93 -4.58 -2.86
C VAL A 97 -7.45 -4.62 -2.89
N PRO A 98 -8.06 -5.82 -2.88
CA PRO A 98 -9.50 -5.93 -2.71
C PRO A 98 -9.88 -5.50 -1.28
N PRO A 99 -11.16 -5.10 -1.06
CA PRO A 99 -11.59 -4.51 0.21
C PRO A 99 -11.38 -5.43 1.43
N ASP A 100 -11.52 -6.74 1.25
CA ASP A 100 -11.45 -7.74 2.32
C ASP A 100 -10.08 -7.83 3.00
N ILE A 101 -9.01 -7.44 2.31
CA ILE A 101 -7.63 -7.36 2.83
C ILE A 101 -7.10 -5.92 2.86
N GLY A 102 -8.00 -4.95 2.76
CA GLY A 102 -7.76 -3.53 2.91
C GLY A 102 -7.94 -3.04 4.35
N TYR A 103 -8.58 -1.89 4.51
CA TYR A 103 -8.80 -1.29 5.84
C TYR A 103 -10.04 -1.90 6.52
N PRO A 104 -9.89 -2.46 7.74
CA PRO A 104 -10.97 -3.14 8.44
C PRO A 104 -12.09 -2.17 8.81
N ASP A 105 -13.33 -2.64 8.74
CA ASP A 105 -14.56 -1.86 8.97
C ASP A 105 -14.65 -0.57 8.15
N ASN A 106 -13.89 -0.50 7.05
CA ASN A 106 -13.72 0.69 6.24
C ASN A 106 -13.22 1.91 7.05
N ASP A 107 -12.36 1.68 8.03
CA ASP A 107 -11.80 2.74 8.87
C ASP A 107 -10.26 2.78 8.78
N LEU A 108 -9.75 3.81 8.09
CA LEU A 108 -8.31 4.04 7.93
C LEU A 108 -7.57 4.35 9.24
N ASN A 109 -8.26 4.51 10.36
CA ASN A 109 -7.63 4.73 11.66
C ASN A 109 -7.31 3.44 12.42
N LYS A 110 -7.77 2.28 11.93
CA LYS A 110 -7.53 0.98 12.59
C LYS A 110 -6.17 0.38 12.26
N LEU A 111 -5.74 0.49 11.00
CA LEU A 111 -4.50 -0.07 10.49
C LEU A 111 -3.82 0.90 9.52
N GLY A 112 -2.50 0.80 9.42
CA GLY A 112 -1.71 1.52 8.43
C GLY A 112 -1.63 0.81 7.07
N PRO A 113 -0.95 1.43 6.08
CA PRO A 113 -0.40 2.78 6.16
C PRO A 113 -1.51 3.84 6.08
N LYS A 114 -1.27 5.06 6.56
CA LYS A 114 -2.25 6.16 6.51
C LYS A 114 -1.66 7.34 5.72
N PRO A 115 -2.46 8.04 4.90
CA PRO A 115 -1.98 9.21 4.20
C PRO A 115 -1.51 10.31 5.15
N THR A 116 -0.38 10.93 4.83
CA THR A 116 0.27 11.98 5.63
C THR A 116 -0.43 13.34 5.50
N THR A 117 -1.08 13.60 4.36
CA THR A 117 -1.80 14.85 4.11
C THR A 117 -3.28 14.76 4.46
N PHE A 118 -3.88 15.88 4.86
CA PHE A 118 -5.33 15.96 5.13
C PHE A 118 -6.17 15.65 3.89
N SER A 119 -5.76 16.15 2.73
CA SER A 119 -6.42 15.87 1.44
C SER A 119 -6.35 14.39 1.09
N GLY A 120 -5.21 13.74 1.30
CA GLY A 120 -5.03 12.30 1.13
C GLY A 120 -5.92 11.49 2.05
N GLN A 121 -5.97 11.84 3.34
CA GLN A 121 -6.85 11.19 4.31
C GLN A 121 -8.32 11.30 3.89
N ARG A 122 -8.77 12.50 3.47
CA ARG A 122 -10.14 12.69 2.97
C ARG A 122 -10.44 11.89 1.72
N ALA A 123 -9.49 11.79 0.78
CA ALA A 123 -9.69 11.03 -0.46
C ALA A 123 -9.87 9.54 -0.18
N LEU A 124 -9.03 8.97 0.69
CA LEU A 124 -9.15 7.57 1.11
C LEU A 124 -10.43 7.35 1.93
N ASP A 125 -10.70 8.20 2.92
CA ASP A 125 -11.88 8.10 3.80
C ASP A 125 -13.19 8.16 3.00
N PHE A 126 -13.25 9.03 1.99
CA PHE A 126 -14.40 9.13 1.10
C PHE A 126 -14.72 7.79 0.43
N VAL A 127 -13.70 7.05 -0.03
CA VAL A 127 -13.91 5.75 -0.67
C VAL A 127 -14.27 4.68 0.35
N LEU A 128 -13.58 4.63 1.48
CA LEU A 128 -13.84 3.64 2.51
C LEU A 128 -15.26 3.79 3.08
N ARG A 129 -15.65 4.99 3.49
CA ARG A 129 -16.92 5.25 4.17
C ARG A 129 -18.11 5.43 3.23
N ASN A 130 -17.90 5.37 1.92
CA ASN A 130 -19.00 5.49 0.98
C ASN A 130 -20.02 4.35 1.18
N GLN A 131 -21.29 4.73 1.33
CA GLN A 131 -22.41 3.79 1.49
C GLN A 131 -23.05 3.41 0.15
N GLY A 132 -22.68 4.08 -0.94
CA GLY A 132 -23.09 3.72 -2.29
C GLY A 132 -22.29 2.52 -2.84
N LEU A 133 -22.72 2.03 -4.00
CA LEU A 133 -22.04 0.95 -4.73
C LEU A 133 -20.81 1.52 -5.45
N ILE A 134 -19.77 1.85 -4.70
CA ILE A 134 -18.45 2.17 -5.26
C ILE A 134 -17.50 1.00 -5.08
N ASP A 135 -16.64 0.79 -6.06
CA ASP A 135 -15.56 -0.17 -5.94
C ASP A 135 -14.48 0.41 -4.99
N LYS A 136 -14.24 -0.29 -3.88
CA LYS A 136 -13.28 0.10 -2.84
C LYS A 136 -11.89 -0.50 -3.06
N THR A 137 -11.66 -1.11 -4.23
CA THR A 137 -10.34 -1.62 -4.61
C THR A 137 -9.33 -0.48 -4.65
N LEU A 138 -8.20 -0.70 -3.96
CA LEU A 138 -7.09 0.24 -3.88
C LEU A 138 -5.90 -0.28 -4.70
N LEU A 139 -5.03 0.62 -5.11
CA LEU A 139 -3.74 0.29 -5.69
C LEU A 139 -2.65 0.97 -4.89
N PHE A 140 -1.57 0.25 -4.64
CA PHE A 140 -0.38 0.81 -4.03
C PHE A 140 0.86 0.48 -4.86
N ASP A 141 1.77 1.44 -4.97
CA ASP A 141 3.15 1.19 -5.37
C ASP A 141 4.00 1.22 -4.11
N ILE A 142 4.76 0.17 -3.85
CA ILE A 142 5.57 0.00 -2.64
C ILE A 142 7.03 -0.17 -3.05
N GLU A 143 7.90 0.68 -2.53
CA GLU A 143 9.35 0.49 -2.62
C GLU A 143 9.88 -0.01 -1.27
N LEU A 144 10.52 -1.17 -1.26
CA LEU A 144 11.22 -1.66 -0.07
C LEU A 144 12.59 -1.00 0.02
N ILE A 145 12.75 -0.03 0.91
CA ILE A 145 13.98 0.76 1.04
C ILE A 145 15.06 -0.08 1.73
N ARG A 146 14.73 -0.68 2.88
CA ARG A 146 15.66 -1.52 3.66
C ARG A 146 14.92 -2.38 4.68
N ILE A 147 15.63 -3.39 5.18
CA ILE A 147 15.23 -4.24 6.29
C ILE A 147 16.11 -3.89 7.49
N ILE A 148 15.50 -3.70 8.66
CA ILE A 148 16.17 -3.56 9.94
C ILE A 148 16.04 -4.91 10.66
N PRO A 149 17.15 -5.64 10.88
CA PRO A 149 17.12 -6.93 11.56
C PRO A 149 16.48 -6.82 12.95
N SER A 150 15.81 -7.89 13.39
CA SER A 150 15.41 -8.02 14.79
C SER A 150 16.65 -8.09 15.69
N GLN A 151 16.67 -7.29 16.77
CA GLN A 151 17.63 -7.48 17.86
C GLN A 151 17.38 -8.81 18.58
#